data_AF-A0A3D2I7C1-F1
#
_entry.id   AF-A0A3D2I7C1-F1
#
_cell.length_a   1.000
_cell.length_b   1.000
_cell.length_c   1.000
_cell.angle_alpha   90.00
_cell.angle_beta   90.00
_cell.angle_gamma   90.00
#
_symmetry.space_group_name_H-M   'P 1'
#
loop_
_entity.id
_entity.type
_entity.pdbx_description
1 polymer ?
#
loop_
_entity_poly.entity_id
_entity_poly.type
_entity_poly.pdbx_seq_one_letter_code
_entity_poly.pdbx_strand_id
1 'polypeptide(L)'
;SYKQDWGAYYEQGGLLIADRYTTSNAVHQTGKLPPEQRDAFLDWLFHFEYDLLGLPEPTRVLYLDMPTEATEQMMRLREAATHTTADIHERDEDYLRRCRENAAYVVERCGWTRIDCAREGAPRLIDDIHNEVMERVADLIG
;
A
#
# COMPACT_ATOMS: atom_id res chain seq x y z
N SER A 1 1.09 18.08 6.71
CA SER A 1 2.16 17.77 5.74
C SER A 1 3.52 17.79 6.43
N TYR A 2 4.61 17.33 5.79
CA TYR A 2 5.95 17.31 6.39
C TYR A 2 6.33 18.66 7.00
N LYS A 3 6.23 19.73 6.22
CA LYS A 3 6.63 21.09 6.65
C LYS A 3 5.70 21.75 7.67
N GLN A 4 4.48 21.24 7.87
CA GLN A 4 3.47 21.91 8.70
C GLN A 4 3.14 21.16 9.99
N ASP A 5 3.17 19.82 9.97
CA ASP A 5 2.56 19.04 11.04
C ASP A 5 3.58 18.17 11.79
N TRP A 6 4.35 17.35 11.07
CA TRP A 6 5.12 16.27 11.68
C TRP A 6 6.63 16.36 11.46
N GLY A 7 7.12 17.28 10.62
CA GLY A 7 8.54 17.39 10.30
C GLY A 7 9.42 17.69 11.50
N ALA A 8 9.01 18.63 12.36
CA ALA A 8 9.76 18.97 13.57
C ALA A 8 9.89 17.77 14.55
N TYR A 9 8.86 16.93 14.65
CA TYR A 9 8.91 15.72 15.47
C TYR A 9 9.85 14.68 14.87
N TYR A 10 9.78 14.47 13.56
CA TYR A 10 10.68 13.57 12.83
C TYR A 10 12.15 14.00 12.95
N GLU A 11 12.46 15.28 12.73
CA GLU A 11 13.82 15.83 12.80
C GLU A 11 14.44 15.73 14.19
N GLN A 12 13.63 15.60 15.25
CA GLN A 12 14.07 15.35 16.63
C GLN A 12 14.32 13.86 16.93
N GLY A 13 14.23 12.98 15.92
CA GLY A 13 14.37 11.53 16.07
C GLY A 13 13.06 10.81 16.41
N GLY A 14 11.91 11.46 16.18
CA GLY A 14 10.60 10.85 16.38
C GLY A 14 10.31 9.70 15.41
N LEU A 15 9.60 8.67 15.88
CA LEU A 15 9.12 7.57 15.05
C LEU A 15 7.78 7.95 14.40
N LEU A 16 7.73 7.92 13.07
CA LEU A 16 6.51 8.25 12.31
C LEU A 16 5.96 7.00 11.63
N ILE A 17 4.65 6.82 11.76
CA ILE A 17 3.88 5.85 10.99
C ILE A 17 2.97 6.65 10.06
N ALA A 18 3.06 6.38 8.77
CA ALA A 18 2.25 7.03 7.75
C ALA A 18 1.27 6.03 7.12
N ASP A 19 -0.03 6.28 7.27
CA ASP A 19 -1.03 5.66 6.40
C ASP A 19 -0.98 6.38 5.05
N ARG A 20 -0.24 5.77 4.13
CA ARG A 20 0.16 6.29 2.81
C ARG A 20 1.26 7.35 2.87
N TYR A 21 2.11 7.28 1.85
CA TYR A 21 3.22 8.20 1.61
C TYR A 21 3.50 8.30 0.10
N THR A 22 4.67 8.81 -0.30
CA THR A 22 5.19 8.72 -1.68
C THR A 22 5.02 7.32 -2.27
N THR A 23 5.20 6.28 -1.46
CA THR A 23 5.04 4.86 -1.82
C THR A 23 3.64 4.52 -2.34
N SER A 24 2.60 5.19 -1.84
CA SER A 24 1.23 5.03 -2.36
C SER A 24 1.04 5.69 -3.72
N ASN A 25 1.72 6.81 -3.96
CA ASN A 25 1.75 7.46 -5.27
C ASN A 25 2.47 6.57 -6.31
N ALA A 26 3.59 5.95 -5.90
CA ALA A 26 4.31 4.97 -6.70
C ALA A 26 3.39 3.83 -7.16
N VAL A 27 2.67 3.18 -6.25
CA VAL A 27 1.72 2.12 -6.62
C VAL A 27 0.62 2.66 -7.53
N HIS A 28 -0.02 3.78 -7.16
CA HIS A 28 -1.20 4.26 -7.85
C HIS A 28 -0.92 4.75 -9.29
N GLN A 29 0.17 5.49 -9.50
CA GLN A 29 0.45 6.08 -10.81
C GLN A 29 1.12 5.08 -11.75
N THR A 30 1.97 4.19 -11.24
CA THR A 30 2.64 3.17 -12.05
C THR A 30 1.63 2.26 -12.78
N GLY A 31 0.48 1.99 -12.14
CA GLY A 31 -0.59 1.19 -12.74
C GLY A 31 -1.29 1.84 -13.94
N LYS A 32 -1.11 3.14 -14.14
CA LYS A 32 -1.67 3.90 -15.27
C LYS A 32 -0.71 3.98 -16.45
N LEU A 33 0.53 3.53 -16.28
CA LEU A 33 1.58 3.65 -17.28
C LEU A 33 1.80 2.32 -18.02
N PRO A 34 2.19 2.39 -19.31
CA PRO A 34 2.72 1.24 -20.03
C PRO A 34 3.92 0.62 -19.30
N PRO A 35 4.10 -0.72 -19.32
CA PRO A 35 5.19 -1.40 -18.63
C PRO A 35 6.57 -0.79 -18.86
N GLU A 36 6.87 -0.37 -20.09
CA GLU A 36 8.14 0.22 -20.50
C GLU A 36 8.43 1.61 -19.89
N GLN A 37 7.43 2.27 -19.29
CA GLN A 37 7.58 3.58 -18.65
C GLN A 37 7.63 3.49 -17.11
N ARG A 38 7.34 2.33 -16.54
CA ARG A 38 7.13 2.16 -15.08
C ARG A 38 8.38 2.45 -14.28
N ASP A 39 9.51 1.84 -14.64
CA ASP A 39 10.77 2.04 -13.92
C ASP A 39 11.24 3.49 -13.99
N ALA A 40 11.21 4.11 -15.18
CA ALA A 40 11.59 5.51 -15.36
C ALA A 40 10.69 6.46 -14.54
N PHE A 41 9.39 6.16 -14.44
CA PHE A 41 8.49 6.93 -13.60
C PHE A 41 8.80 6.76 -12.11
N LEU A 42 9.07 5.54 -11.64
CA LEU A 42 9.42 5.30 -10.24
C LEU A 42 10.72 6.01 -9.85
N ASP A 43 11.76 5.92 -10.70
CA ASP A 43 13.03 6.60 -10.50
C ASP A 43 12.83 8.13 -10.43
N TRP A 44 12.03 8.68 -11.35
CA TRP A 44 11.67 10.11 -11.33
C TRP A 44 10.91 10.49 -10.06
N LEU A 45 9.92 9.69 -9.66
CA LEU A 45 9.06 9.97 -8.52
C LEU A 45 9.87 10.03 -7.22
N PHE A 46 10.73 9.03 -6.98
CA PHE A 46 11.54 8.99 -5.77
C PHE A 46 12.59 10.09 -5.76
N HIS A 47 13.28 10.34 -6.88
CA HIS A 47 14.21 11.47 -6.97
C HIS A 47 13.50 12.81 -6.72
N PHE A 48 12.32 13.01 -7.31
CA PHE A 48 11.57 14.24 -7.15
C PHE A 48 11.09 14.44 -5.71
N GLU A 49 10.44 13.44 -5.11
CA GLU A 49 9.85 13.59 -3.78
C GLU A 49 10.91 13.52 -2.66
N TYR A 50 11.87 12.61 -2.72
CA TYR A 50 12.86 12.45 -1.65
C TYR A 50 14.02 13.42 -1.77
N ASP A 51 14.62 13.59 -2.96
CA ASP A 51 15.80 14.44 -3.10
C ASP A 51 15.44 15.90 -3.33
N LEU A 52 14.56 16.20 -4.29
CA LEU A 52 14.27 17.58 -4.68
C LEU A 52 13.31 18.29 -3.71
N LEU A 53 12.27 17.59 -3.24
CA LEU A 53 11.35 18.13 -2.25
C LEU A 53 11.81 17.91 -0.81
N GLY A 54 12.81 17.05 -0.60
CA GLY A 54 13.41 16.78 0.72
C GLY A 54 12.49 16.01 1.66
N LEU A 55 11.60 15.19 1.12
CA LEU A 55 10.77 14.29 1.94
C LEU A 55 11.64 13.15 2.46
N PRO A 56 11.57 12.80 3.77
CA PRO A 56 12.36 11.70 4.30
C PRO A 56 11.95 10.37 3.69
N GLU A 57 12.92 9.64 3.16
CA GLU A 57 12.71 8.28 2.65
C GLU A 57 12.34 7.33 3.82
N PRO A 58 11.30 6.48 3.65
CA PRO A 58 10.89 5.57 4.72
C PRO A 58 11.92 4.47 4.95
N THR A 59 12.29 4.25 6.21
CA THR A 59 13.15 3.12 6.63
C THR A 59 12.51 1.75 6.34
N ARG A 60 11.17 1.68 6.40
CA ARG A 60 10.42 0.45 6.13
C ARG A 60 9.09 0.78 5.49
N VAL A 61 8.73 -0.02 4.49
CA VAL A 61 7.43 0.03 3.82
C VAL A 61 6.79 -1.35 3.94
N LEU A 62 5.60 -1.38 4.53
CA LEU A 62 4.76 -2.56 4.61
C LEU A 62 3.61 -2.39 3.63
N TYR A 63 3.47 -3.32 2.69
CA TYR A 63 2.33 -3.40 1.78
C TYR A 63 1.36 -4.48 2.27
N LEU A 64 0.16 -4.06 2.65
CA LEU A 64 -0.93 -4.95 3.07
C LEU A 64 -1.66 -5.47 1.84
N ASP A 65 -1.35 -6.69 1.40
CA ASP A 65 -1.94 -7.32 0.21
C ASP A 65 -3.26 -8.01 0.57
N MET A 66 -4.37 -7.39 0.15
CA MET A 66 -5.70 -7.96 0.27
C MET A 66 -6.16 -8.47 -1.10
N PRO A 67 -6.39 -9.77 -1.29
CA PRO A 67 -6.97 -10.29 -2.53
C PRO A 67 -8.33 -9.65 -2.84
N THR A 68 -8.60 -9.57 -4.13
CA THR A 68 -9.80 -8.97 -4.70
C THR A 68 -11.04 -9.77 -4.32
N GLU A 69 -10.93 -11.11 -4.31
CA GLU A 69 -11.99 -12.04 -3.94
C GLU A 69 -12.44 -11.85 -2.48
N ALA A 70 -11.49 -11.62 -1.58
CA ALA A 70 -11.77 -11.35 -0.17
C ALA A 70 -12.41 -9.96 0.03
N THR A 71 -12.02 -8.99 -0.81
CA THR A 71 -12.58 -7.63 -0.81
C THR A 71 -14.04 -7.65 -1.28
N GLU A 72 -14.35 -8.42 -2.32
CA GLU A 72 -15.73 -8.66 -2.76
C GLU A 72 -16.57 -9.32 -1.70
N GLN A 73 -16.05 -10.33 -0.99
CA GLN A 73 -16.80 -10.99 0.08
C GLN A 73 -17.12 -10.01 1.22
N MET A 74 -16.16 -9.15 1.60
CA MET A 74 -16.39 -8.09 2.59
C MET A 74 -17.38 -7.02 2.10
N MET A 75 -17.33 -6.67 0.81
CA MET A 75 -18.28 -5.75 0.19
C MET A 75 -19.69 -6.34 0.19
N ARG A 76 -19.87 -7.60 -0.22
CA ARG A 76 -21.17 -8.31 -0.18
C ARG A 76 -21.73 -8.40 1.25
N LEU A 77 -20.88 -8.63 2.24
CA LEU A 77 -21.27 -8.60 3.66
C LEU A 77 -21.73 -7.20 4.10
N ARG A 78 -21.08 -6.13 3.63
CA ARG A 78 -21.52 -4.74 3.87
C ARG A 78 -22.82 -4.42 3.12
N GLU A 79 -22.95 -4.79 1.86
CA GLU A 79 -24.17 -4.59 1.06
C GLU A 79 -25.38 -5.30 1.67
N ALA A 80 -25.20 -6.53 2.18
CA ALA A 80 -26.23 -7.24 2.93
C ALA A 80 -26.65 -6.52 4.22
N ALA A 81 -25.72 -5.77 4.84
CA ALA A 81 -26.00 -4.94 6.02
C ALA A 81 -26.56 -3.55 5.67
N THR A 82 -26.36 -3.02 4.46
CA THR A 82 -26.72 -1.65 4.06
C THR A 82 -27.75 -1.53 2.93
N HIS A 83 -28.29 -2.65 2.42
CA HIS A 83 -29.30 -2.70 1.34
C HIS A 83 -28.96 -1.87 0.10
N THR A 84 -27.69 -1.84 -0.30
CA THR A 84 -27.23 -1.14 -1.51
C THR A 84 -26.66 -2.18 -2.47
N THR A 85 -27.03 -2.11 -3.74
CA THR A 85 -26.64 -3.11 -4.76
C THR A 85 -25.71 -2.44 -5.77
N ALA A 86 -24.45 -2.86 -5.86
CA ALA A 86 -23.55 -2.44 -6.92
C ALA A 86 -23.45 -3.51 -8.02
N ASP A 87 -23.97 -3.21 -9.22
CA ASP A 87 -23.90 -4.09 -10.38
C ASP A 87 -22.90 -3.54 -11.42
N ILE A 88 -21.63 -3.92 -11.29
CA ILE A 88 -20.50 -3.55 -12.17
C ILE A 88 -19.38 -4.62 -12.24
N HIS A 89 -19.67 -5.86 -11.82
CA HIS A 89 -18.68 -6.87 -11.38
C HIS A 89 -17.54 -7.17 -12.38
N GLU A 90 -17.83 -7.37 -13.66
CA GLU A 90 -16.84 -7.92 -14.61
C GLU A 90 -15.73 -6.93 -15.00
N ARG A 91 -16.03 -5.61 -15.06
CA ARG A 91 -15.00 -4.57 -15.29
C ARG A 91 -14.17 -4.27 -14.05
N ASP A 92 -14.71 -4.55 -12.87
CA ASP A 92 -14.04 -4.31 -11.60
C ASP A 92 -13.03 -5.41 -11.31
N GLU A 93 -13.38 -6.69 -11.54
CA GLU A 93 -12.46 -7.82 -11.36
C GLU A 93 -11.15 -7.67 -12.17
N ASP A 94 -11.25 -7.40 -13.48
CA ASP A 94 -10.08 -7.20 -14.34
C ASP A 94 -9.29 -5.93 -13.97
N TYR A 95 -9.96 -4.90 -13.48
CA TYR A 95 -9.30 -3.68 -13.00
C TYR A 95 -8.56 -3.94 -11.69
N LEU A 96 -9.20 -4.55 -10.71
CA LEU A 96 -8.64 -4.87 -9.40
C LEU A 96 -7.48 -5.86 -9.52
N ARG A 97 -7.58 -6.88 -10.40
CA ARG A 97 -6.47 -7.79 -10.71
C ARG A 97 -5.26 -7.02 -11.24
N ARG A 98 -5.44 -6.13 -12.22
CA ARG A 98 -4.36 -5.29 -12.75
C ARG A 98 -3.77 -4.36 -11.68
N CYS A 99 -4.59 -3.80 -10.80
CA CYS A 99 -4.11 -3.00 -9.66
C CYS A 99 -3.22 -3.82 -8.73
N ARG A 100 -3.62 -5.06 -8.42
CA ARG A 100 -2.86 -5.97 -7.58
C ARG A 100 -1.55 -6.43 -8.22
N GLU A 101 -1.58 -6.81 -9.51
CA GLU A 101 -0.38 -7.15 -10.29
C GLU A 101 0.61 -5.99 -10.33
N ASN A 102 0.12 -4.77 -10.56
CA ASN A 102 0.95 -3.58 -10.54
C ASN A 102 1.52 -3.30 -9.14
N ALA A 103 0.72 -3.46 -8.08
CA ALA A 103 1.21 -3.28 -6.72
C ALA A 103 2.31 -4.31 -6.40
N ALA A 104 2.13 -5.57 -6.78
CA ALA A 104 3.14 -6.61 -6.64
C ALA A 104 4.45 -6.25 -7.36
N TYR A 105 4.35 -5.76 -8.60
CA TYR A 105 5.51 -5.27 -9.35
C TYR A 105 6.25 -4.14 -8.61
N VAL A 106 5.53 -3.12 -8.13
CA VAL A 106 6.16 -1.99 -7.41
C VAL A 106 6.79 -2.46 -6.10
N VAL A 107 6.11 -3.33 -5.34
CA VAL A 107 6.61 -3.91 -4.08
C VAL A 107 7.90 -4.69 -4.32
N GLU A 108 7.94 -5.52 -5.35
CA GLU A 108 9.14 -6.29 -5.72
C GLU A 108 10.27 -5.36 -6.15
N ARG A 109 10.00 -4.42 -7.07
CA ARG A 109 11.00 -3.47 -7.57
C ARG A 109 11.61 -2.63 -6.45
N CYS A 110 10.81 -2.24 -5.47
CA CYS A 110 11.26 -1.37 -4.37
C CYS A 110 11.75 -2.17 -3.14
N GLY A 111 11.71 -3.50 -3.17
CA GLY A 111 12.13 -4.35 -2.04
C GLY A 111 11.27 -4.16 -0.79
N TRP A 112 9.98 -3.79 -0.94
CA TRP A 112 9.08 -3.58 0.18
C TRP A 112 8.61 -4.89 0.79
N THR A 113 8.26 -4.86 2.08
CA THR A 113 7.74 -6.04 2.77
C THR A 113 6.26 -6.19 2.48
N ARG A 114 5.87 -7.29 1.82
CA ARG A 114 4.47 -7.65 1.63
C ARG A 114 3.96 -8.42 2.85
N ILE A 115 2.74 -8.10 3.28
CA ILE A 115 1.99 -8.83 4.29
C ILE A 115 0.70 -9.31 3.63
N ASP A 116 0.55 -10.63 3.50
CA ASP A 116 -0.65 -11.23 2.92
C ASP A 116 -1.81 -11.17 3.92
N CYS A 117 -2.83 -10.33 3.66
CA CYS A 117 -3.94 -10.10 4.57
C CYS A 117 -5.07 -11.14 4.45
N ALA A 118 -4.96 -12.11 3.54
CA ALA A 118 -5.87 -13.23 3.41
C ALA A 118 -5.11 -14.54 3.29
N ARG A 119 -5.81 -15.62 3.65
CA ARG A 119 -5.35 -16.99 3.47
C ARG A 119 -6.53 -17.84 3.02
N GLU A 120 -6.29 -18.70 2.02
CA GLU A 120 -7.32 -19.64 1.53
C GLU A 120 -8.63 -18.95 1.09
N GLY A 121 -8.52 -17.75 0.52
CA GLY A 121 -9.66 -16.97 0.02
C GLY A 121 -10.42 -16.17 1.08
N ALA A 122 -10.04 -16.24 2.36
CA ALA A 122 -10.67 -15.48 3.44
C ALA A 122 -9.70 -14.46 4.06
N PRO A 123 -10.18 -13.28 4.51
CA PRO A 123 -9.39 -12.37 5.32
C PRO A 123 -8.82 -13.06 6.57
N ARG A 124 -7.56 -12.79 6.88
CA ARG A 124 -6.95 -13.16 8.18
C ARG A 124 -7.58 -12.34 9.30
N LEU A 125 -7.42 -12.82 10.54
CA LEU A 125 -7.78 -12.03 11.70
C LEU A 125 -6.89 -10.79 11.80
N ILE A 126 -7.46 -9.69 12.31
CA ILE A 126 -6.72 -8.45 12.55
C ILE A 126 -5.52 -8.72 13.47
N ASP A 127 -5.70 -9.54 14.51
CA ASP A 127 -4.63 -9.89 15.44
C ASP A 127 -3.49 -10.66 14.76
N ASP A 128 -3.80 -11.55 13.80
CA ASP A 128 -2.78 -12.28 13.04
C ASP A 128 -1.96 -11.35 12.13
N ILE A 129 -2.63 -10.38 11.49
CA ILE A 129 -1.98 -9.38 10.64
C ILE A 129 -1.15 -8.44 11.52
N HIS A 130 -1.69 -8.01 12.67
CA HIS A 130 -1.01 -7.15 13.64
C HIS A 130 0.28 -7.80 14.15
N ASN A 131 0.21 -9.08 14.56
CA ASN A 131 1.39 -9.80 15.06
C ASN A 131 2.50 -9.85 13.99
N GLU A 132 2.15 -10.13 12.73
CA GLU A 132 3.14 -10.10 11.65
C GLU A 132 3.67 -8.68 11.40
N VAL A 133 2.82 -7.66 11.36
CA VAL A 133 3.27 -6.26 11.24
C VAL A 133 4.30 -5.94 12.33
N MET A 134 4.01 -6.27 13.58
CA MET A 134 4.90 -6.03 14.72
C MET A 134 6.22 -6.80 14.58
N GLU A 135 6.19 -8.06 14.14
CA GLU A 135 7.39 -8.83 13.85
C GLU A 135 8.25 -8.16 12.77
N ARG A 136 7.65 -7.65 11.70
CA ARG A 136 8.35 -7.02 10.57
C ARG A 136 8.99 -5.67 10.90
N VAL A 137 8.56 -5.02 11.98
CA VAL A 137 9.10 -3.73 12.41
C VAL A 137 9.85 -3.80 13.75
N ALA A 138 9.95 -4.97 14.37
CA ALA A 138 10.53 -5.15 15.70
C ALA A 138 11.97 -4.59 15.80
N ASP A 139 12.75 -4.61 14.73
CA ASP A 139 14.10 -4.04 14.67
C ASP A 139 14.13 -2.49 14.73
N LEU A 140 12.98 -1.85 14.53
CA LEU A 140 12.82 -0.39 14.49
C LEU A 140 12.16 0.18 15.75
N ILE A 141 11.50 -0.68 16.53
CA ILE A 141 10.78 -0.32 17.76
C ILE A 141 11.53 -0.92 18.96
N GLY A 142 12.47 -0.14 19.50
CA GLY A 142 13.18 -0.49 20.74
C GLY A 142 12.29 -0.33 21.97
#